data_AF-A0A3P7RQF8-F1
#
_entry.id   AF-A0A3P7RQF8-F1
#
_cell.length_a   1.000
_cell.length_b   1.000
_cell.length_c   1.000
_cell.angle_alpha   90.00
_cell.angle_beta   90.00
_cell.angle_gamma   90.00
#
_symmetry.space_group_name_H-M   'P 1'
#
loop_
_entity.id
_entity.type
_entity.pdbx_description
1 polymer ?
#
loop_
_entity_poly.entity_id
_entity_poly.type
_entity_poly.pdbx_seq_one_letter_code
_entity_poly.pdbx_strand_id
1 'polypeptide(L)'
;MGLAARPMLPRITQLSISVPITFIYGGQSWLNMSTGLRVRANRPQSYVDVMVIEDGGHHAYAEYADAFNDYVNAVANLVDEGYEFRPGSEDLVRFEKSTQSIYRPRAGSFRAREESRKTART
;
A
#
# COMPACT_ATOMS: atom_id res chain seq x y z
N MET A 1 17.67 20.02 -7.81
CA MET A 1 16.55 19.05 -8.00
C MET A 1 16.76 18.34 -9.32
N GLY A 2 17.12 17.05 -9.28
CA GLY A 2 17.32 16.24 -10.49
C GLY A 2 16.05 15.47 -10.82
N LEU A 3 15.55 15.61 -12.05
CA LEU A 3 14.50 14.72 -12.55
C LEU A 3 15.08 13.33 -12.79
N ALA A 4 14.24 12.30 -12.69
CA ALA A 4 14.64 10.96 -13.09
C ALA A 4 15.04 10.98 -14.57
N ALA A 5 16.30 10.64 -14.89
CA ALA A 5 16.81 10.66 -16.26
C ALA A 5 16.09 9.66 -17.19
N ARG A 6 15.53 8.59 -16.61
CA ARG A 6 14.79 7.53 -17.33
C ARG A 6 13.57 7.09 -16.50
N PRO A 7 12.47 7.86 -16.48
CA PRO A 7 11.30 7.52 -15.67
C PRO A 7 10.69 6.18 -16.13
N MET A 8 9.98 5.51 -15.22
CA MET A 8 9.36 4.22 -15.52
C MET A 8 8.07 4.34 -16.32
N LEU A 9 7.27 5.39 -16.10
CA LEU A 9 5.92 5.53 -16.68
C LEU A 9 5.88 5.34 -18.22
N PRO A 10 6.78 5.93 -19.02
CA PRO A 10 6.77 5.73 -20.48
C PRO A 10 7.17 4.32 -20.93
N ARG A 11 7.81 3.54 -20.05
CA ARG A 11 8.36 2.21 -20.35
C ARG A 11 7.55 1.08 -19.70
N ILE A 12 6.55 1.42 -18.89
CA ILE A 12 5.80 0.46 -18.09
C ILE A 12 5.00 -0.54 -18.95
N THR A 13 4.70 -0.17 -20.20
CA THR A 13 4.04 -1.04 -21.19
C THR A 13 4.97 -2.12 -21.75
N GLN A 14 6.29 -1.97 -21.59
CA GLN A 14 7.29 -2.96 -22.03
C GLN A 14 7.45 -4.10 -21.01
N LEU A 15 7.00 -3.91 -19.77
CA LEU A 15 6.98 -4.97 -18.77
C LEU A 15 5.95 -6.03 -19.17
N SER A 16 6.29 -7.31 -19.02
CA SER A 16 5.35 -8.42 -19.33
C SER A 16 3.99 -8.20 -18.68
N ILE A 17 2.93 -8.49 -19.43
CA ILE A 17 1.53 -8.48 -18.97
C ILE A 17 1.30 -9.40 -17.77
N SER A 18 2.11 -10.46 -17.65
CA SER A 18 2.02 -11.44 -16.56
C SER A 18 2.57 -10.95 -15.22
N VAL A 19 3.15 -9.74 -15.18
CA VAL A 19 3.69 -9.17 -13.94
C VAL A 19 2.63 -8.27 -13.30
N PRO A 20 1.99 -8.70 -12.19
CA PRO A 20 1.05 -7.87 -11.47
C PRO A 20 1.79 -6.72 -10.78
N ILE A 21 1.14 -5.55 -10.70
CA ILE A 21 1.71 -4.37 -10.03
C ILE A 21 0.74 -3.90 -8.95
N THR A 22 1.27 -3.68 -7.75
CA THR A 22 0.52 -3.05 -6.65
C THR A 22 1.23 -1.77 -6.25
N PHE A 23 0.54 -0.63 -6.33
CA PHE A 23 1.01 0.63 -5.78
C PHE A 23 0.45 0.83 -4.37
N ILE A 24 1.29 1.26 -3.44
CA ILE A 24 0.87 1.66 -2.09
C ILE A 24 1.28 3.12 -1.90
N TYR A 25 0.29 4.01 -1.72
CA TYR A 25 0.48 5.44 -1.49
C TYR A 25 0.11 5.82 -0.05
N GLY A 26 0.74 6.88 0.46
CA GLY A 26 0.21 7.64 1.59
C GLY A 26 -0.73 8.75 1.09
N GLY A 27 -1.90 8.90 1.69
CA GLY A 27 -2.92 9.89 1.31
C GLY A 27 -2.51 11.34 1.54
N GLN A 28 -1.61 11.58 2.50
CA GLN A 28 -1.03 12.90 2.82
C GLN A 28 0.34 13.12 2.16
N SER A 29 0.73 12.27 1.21
CA SER A 29 1.98 12.41 0.47
C SER A 29 1.90 13.54 -0.55
N TRP A 30 3.02 14.26 -0.74
CA TRP A 30 3.15 15.21 -1.85
C TRP A 30 3.14 14.52 -3.23
N LEU A 31 3.40 13.21 -3.25
CA LEU A 31 3.29 12.37 -4.44
C LEU A 31 1.85 11.86 -4.59
N ASN A 32 1.13 12.39 -5.58
CA ASN A 32 -0.24 11.97 -5.91
C ASN A 32 -0.27 10.59 -6.60
N MET A 33 -1.27 9.77 -6.25
CA MET A 33 -1.67 8.50 -6.85
C MET A 33 -1.93 8.52 -8.38
N SER A 34 -2.00 9.69 -9.01
CA SER A 34 -2.16 9.88 -10.46
C SER A 34 -1.21 9.02 -11.32
N THR A 35 0.03 8.77 -10.87
CA THR A 35 0.97 7.92 -11.61
C THR A 35 0.52 6.46 -11.61
N GLY A 36 0.07 5.94 -10.47
CA GLY A 36 -0.47 4.57 -10.38
C GLY A 36 -1.71 4.39 -11.25
N LEU A 37 -2.61 5.38 -11.24
CA LEU A 37 -3.80 5.38 -12.10
C LEU A 37 -3.44 5.41 -13.60
N ARG A 38 -2.42 6.18 -13.99
CA ARG A 38 -1.89 6.18 -15.36
C ARG A 38 -1.27 4.83 -15.73
N VAL A 39 -0.54 4.18 -14.81
CA VAL A 39 -0.01 2.84 -15.06
C VAL A 39 -1.13 1.83 -15.27
N ARG A 40 -2.19 1.88 -14.45
CA ARG A 40 -3.39 1.04 -14.63
C ARG A 40 -4.05 1.25 -15.99
N ALA A 41 -4.25 2.51 -16.39
CA ALA A 41 -4.79 2.85 -17.70
C ALA A 41 -3.91 2.38 -18.87
N ASN A 42 -2.57 2.45 -18.70
CA ASN A 42 -1.61 2.03 -19.72
C ASN A 42 -1.43 0.50 -19.80
N ARG A 43 -1.92 -0.26 -18.81
CA ARG A 43 -1.78 -1.72 -18.74
C ARG A 43 -3.14 -2.41 -18.56
N PRO A 44 -4.12 -2.19 -19.46
CA PRO A 44 -5.50 -2.68 -19.28
C PRO A 44 -5.63 -4.20 -19.25
N GLN A 45 -4.62 -4.93 -19.74
CA GLN A 45 -4.61 -6.39 -19.78
C GLN A 45 -3.77 -7.03 -18.65
N SER A 46 -3.17 -6.23 -17.77
CA SER A 46 -2.40 -6.68 -16.61
C SER A 46 -3.08 -6.25 -15.33
N TYR A 47 -2.96 -7.03 -14.25
CA TYR A 47 -3.38 -6.58 -12.94
C TYR A 47 -2.57 -5.34 -12.51
N VAL A 48 -3.28 -4.27 -12.13
CA VAL A 48 -2.69 -3.09 -11.50
C VAL A 48 -3.64 -2.55 -10.43
N ASP A 49 -3.28 -2.68 -9.16
CA ASP A 49 -4.03 -2.08 -8.05
C ASP A 49 -3.31 -0.84 -7.45
N VAL A 50 -4.11 0.05 -6.89
CA VAL A 50 -3.69 1.29 -6.23
C VAL A 50 -4.31 1.33 -4.84
N MET A 51 -3.47 1.17 -3.83
CA MET A 51 -3.82 1.19 -2.42
C MET A 51 -3.39 2.50 -1.78
N VAL A 52 -4.15 2.92 -0.78
CA VAL A 52 -3.97 4.20 -0.11
C VAL A 52 -4.04 3.98 1.39
N ILE A 53 -3.01 4.44 2.10
CA ILE A 53 -3.01 4.61 3.54
C ILE A 53 -3.42 6.05 3.77
N GLU A 54 -4.70 6.31 4.08
CA GLU A 54 -5.29 7.66 4.10
C GLU A 54 -4.51 8.65 4.97
N ASP A 55 -4.10 8.22 6.16
CA ASP A 55 -3.32 9.05 7.09
C ASP A 55 -1.82 9.11 6.72
N GLY A 56 -1.38 8.32 5.75
CA GLY A 56 0.02 8.10 5.43
C GLY A 56 0.73 9.28 4.76
N GLY A 57 1.91 9.64 5.26
CA GLY A 57 2.82 10.61 4.62
C GLY A 57 3.61 10.02 3.44
N HIS A 58 4.60 10.77 2.94
CA HIS A 58 5.47 10.32 1.84
C HIS A 58 6.26 9.04 2.18
N HIS A 59 6.69 8.91 3.42
CA HIS A 59 7.36 7.72 3.94
C HIS A 59 6.37 6.80 4.66
N ALA A 60 5.25 6.47 4.00
CA ALA A 60 4.21 5.61 4.57
C ALA A 60 4.75 4.27 5.11
N TYR A 61 5.78 3.71 4.46
CA TYR A 61 6.44 2.48 4.94
C TYR A 61 7.16 2.64 6.29
N ALA A 62 7.58 3.85 6.66
CA ALA A 62 8.31 4.13 7.91
C ALA A 62 7.38 4.70 8.98
N GLU A 63 6.55 5.68 8.63
CA GLU A 63 5.66 6.37 9.56
C GLU A 63 4.39 5.55 9.87
N TYR A 64 3.94 4.75 8.90
CA TYR A 64 2.71 3.94 8.96
C TYR A 64 3.04 2.48 8.65
N ALA A 65 4.16 2.00 9.20
CA ALA A 65 4.71 0.68 8.93
C ALA A 65 3.70 -0.46 9.12
N ASP A 66 2.87 -0.41 10.17
CA ASP A 66 1.84 -1.42 10.41
C ASP A 66 0.83 -1.49 9.25
N ALA A 67 0.24 -0.36 8.88
CA ALA A 67 -0.75 -0.30 7.81
C ALA A 67 -0.15 -0.64 6.44
N PHE A 68 1.10 -0.25 6.20
CA PHE A 68 1.87 -0.63 5.02
C PHE A 68 2.11 -2.13 4.96
N ASN A 69 2.59 -2.71 6.07
CA ASN A 69 2.86 -4.14 6.17
C ASN A 69 1.58 -4.97 6.05
N ASP A 70 0.43 -4.49 6.53
CA ASP A 70 -0.84 -5.18 6.34
C ASP A 70 -1.20 -5.33 4.85
N TYR A 71 -0.93 -4.30 4.03
CA TYR A 71 -1.09 -4.43 2.57
C TYR A 71 -0.08 -5.39 1.96
N VAL A 72 1.20 -5.30 2.34
CA VAL A 72 2.25 -6.19 1.82
C VAL A 72 1.94 -7.65 2.16
N ASN A 73 1.54 -7.91 3.40
CA ASN A 73 1.19 -9.25 3.87
C ASN A 73 -0.07 -9.76 3.17
N ALA A 74 -1.10 -8.94 2.98
CA ALA A 74 -2.29 -9.35 2.23
C ALA A 74 -1.95 -9.78 0.79
N VAL A 75 -1.07 -9.04 0.11
CA VAL A 75 -0.57 -9.44 -1.22
C VAL A 75 0.22 -10.74 -1.15
N ALA A 76 1.14 -10.87 -0.18
CA ALA A 76 1.98 -12.07 -0.03
C ALA A 76 1.14 -13.32 0.24
N ASN A 77 0.13 -13.24 1.11
CA ASN A 77 -0.74 -14.38 1.41
C ASN A 77 -1.54 -14.82 0.18
N LEU A 78 -2.08 -13.87 -0.61
CA LEU A 78 -2.74 -14.21 -1.87
C LEU A 78 -1.78 -14.92 -2.85
N VAL A 79 -0.51 -14.48 -2.92
CA VAL A 79 0.52 -15.15 -3.73
C VAL A 79 0.76 -16.58 -3.22
N ASP A 80 0.93 -16.76 -1.91
CA ASP A 80 1.20 -18.06 -1.28
C ASP A 80 0.02 -19.04 -1.44
N GLU A 81 -1.22 -18.53 -1.45
CA GLU A 81 -2.44 -19.29 -1.74
C GLU A 81 -2.63 -19.62 -3.24
N GLY A 82 -1.74 -19.13 -4.10
CA GLY A 82 -1.79 -19.37 -5.54
C GLY A 82 -2.85 -18.53 -6.26
N TYR A 83 -3.25 -17.39 -5.67
CA TYR A 83 -4.21 -16.50 -6.29
C TYR A 83 -3.67 -15.92 -7.62
N GLU A 84 -4.52 -15.90 -8.64
CA GLU A 84 -4.17 -15.37 -9.94
C GLU A 84 -4.60 -13.90 -10.09
N PHE A 85 -3.63 -12.99 -10.08
CA PHE A 85 -3.84 -11.55 -10.25
C PHE A 85 -4.23 -11.21 -11.69
N ARG A 86 -5.53 -11.03 -11.93
CA ARG A 86 -6.12 -10.71 -13.24
C ARG A 86 -6.67 -9.28 -13.27
N PRO A 87 -6.71 -8.61 -14.43
CA PRO A 87 -7.41 -7.33 -14.55
C PRO A 87 -8.86 -7.45 -14.04
N GLY A 88 -9.30 -6.51 -13.23
CA GLY A 88 -10.64 -6.51 -12.61
C GLY A 88 -10.72 -7.22 -11.25
N SER A 89 -9.63 -7.82 -10.76
CA SER A 89 -9.58 -8.44 -9.42
C SER A 89 -8.89 -7.58 -8.36
N GLU A 90 -8.80 -6.27 -8.59
CA GLU A 90 -8.05 -5.33 -7.75
C GLU A 90 -8.59 -5.21 -6.32
N ASP A 91 -9.89 -5.45 -6.08
CA ASP A 91 -10.48 -5.34 -4.74
C ASP A 91 -10.05 -6.45 -3.77
N LEU A 92 -9.46 -7.53 -4.25
CA LEU A 92 -9.15 -8.71 -3.43
C LEU A 92 -8.17 -8.44 -2.31
N VAL A 93 -7.16 -7.62 -2.56
CA VAL A 93 -6.20 -7.29 -1.50
C VAL A 93 -6.86 -6.46 -0.41
N ARG A 94 -7.85 -5.61 -0.74
CA ARG A 94 -8.62 -4.87 0.26
C ARG A 94 -9.46 -5.83 1.12
N PHE A 95 -10.08 -6.82 0.49
CA PHE A 95 -10.80 -7.88 1.21
C PHE A 95 -9.86 -8.69 2.12
N GLU A 96 -8.74 -9.19 1.60
CA GLU A 96 -7.79 -9.98 2.37
C GLU A 96 -7.21 -9.19 3.55
N LYS A 97 -6.82 -7.94 3.34
CA LYS A 97 -6.38 -7.06 4.43
C LYS A 97 -7.45 -6.93 5.53
N SER A 98 -8.72 -6.79 5.15
CA SER A 98 -9.81 -6.68 6.12
C SER A 98 -9.97 -7.97 6.93
N THR A 99 -9.88 -9.13 6.28
CA THR A 99 -9.87 -10.44 6.93
C THR A 99 -8.75 -10.53 7.96
N GLN A 100 -7.51 -10.18 7.57
CA GLN A 100 -6.37 -10.23 8.49
C GLN A 100 -6.49 -9.25 9.65
N SER A 101 -7.01 -8.04 9.41
CA SER A 101 -7.24 -7.06 10.47
C SER A 101 -8.30 -7.52 11.48
N ILE A 102 -9.26 -8.38 11.08
CA ILE A 102 -10.25 -8.95 12.00
C ILE A 102 -9.58 -9.99 12.91
N TYR A 103 -8.70 -10.83 12.35
CA TYR A 103 -8.02 -11.89 13.11
C TYR A 103 -6.82 -11.41 13.92
N ARG A 104 -6.22 -10.28 13.56
CA ARG A 104 -5.10 -9.65 14.26
C ARG A 104 -5.59 -8.40 15.00
N PRO A 105 -6.09 -8.52 16.24
CA PRO A 105 -6.48 -7.35 17.02
C PRO A 105 -5.29 -6.39 17.13
N ARG A 106 -5.52 -5.09 16.96
CA ARG A 106 -4.45 -4.08 17.05
C ARG A 106 -3.70 -4.26 18.36
N ALA A 107 -2.45 -4.72 18.27
CA ALA A 107 -1.54 -4.65 19.39
C ALA A 107 -1.47 -3.18 19.82
N GLY A 108 -1.84 -2.93 21.08
CA GLY A 108 -2.10 -1.59 21.60
C GLY A 108 -1.08 -0.57 21.13
N SER A 109 -1.58 0.53 20.57
CA SER A 109 -0.75 1.65 20.18
C SER A 109 0.11 2.08 21.37
N PHE A 110 1.42 2.12 21.16
CA PHE A 110 2.41 2.67 22.09
C PHE A 110 2.26 4.21 22.19
N ARG A 111 1.07 4.69 22.56
CA ARG A 111 0.78 6.11 22.76
C ARG A 111 -0.02 6.40 24.03
N ALA A 112 0.00 5.47 24.99
CA ALA A 112 -0.62 5.65 26.31
C ALA A 112 0.38 5.79 27.47
N ARG A 113 1.69 5.85 27.22
CA ARG A 113 2.70 5.80 28.31
C ARG A 113 3.35 7.14 28.68
N GLU A 114 2.97 8.25 28.05
CA GLU A 114 3.59 9.55 28.34
C GLU A 114 2.68 10.55 29.08
N GLU A 115 1.35 10.37 29.04
CA GLU A 115 0.42 11.24 29.79
C GLU A 115 0.20 10.80 31.26
N SER A 116 0.56 9.57 31.64
CA SER A 116 0.45 9.11 33.03
C SER A 116 1.58 9.61 33.94
N ARG A 117 2.65 10.21 33.41
CA ARG A 117 3.79 10.73 34.21
C ARG A 117 3.66 12.19 34.63
N LYS A 118 2.65 12.94 34.19
CA LYS A 118 2.44 14.35 34.61
C LYS A 118 1.32 14.58 35.62
N THR A 119 0.48 13.59 35.91
CA THR A 119 -0.61 13.71 36.90
C THR A 119 -0.33 13.05 38.25
N ALA A 120 0.87 12.51 38.47
CA ALA A 120 1.26 11.88 39.75
C ALA A 120 2.21 12.75 40.61
N ARG A 121 2.39 14.04 40.28
CA ARG A 121 3.09 15.03 41.10
C ARG A 121 2.40 16.39 41.06
N THR A 122 1.26 16.48 41.74
CA THR A 122 0.75 17.72 42.35
C THR A 122 0.03 17.35 43.63
#